data_AF-A0A957RGQ3-F1
#
_entry.id   AF-A0A957RGQ3-F1
#
_cell.length_a   1.000
_cell.length_b   1.000
_cell.length_c   1.000
_cell.angle_alpha   90.00
_cell.angle_beta   90.00
_cell.angle_gamma   90.00
#
_symmetry.space_group_name_H-M   'P 1'
#
loop_
_entity.id
_entity.type
_entity.pdbx_description
1 polymer ?
#
loop_
_entity_poly.entity_id
_entity_poly.type
_entity_poly.pdbx_seq_one_letter_code
_entity_poly.pdbx_strand_id
1 'polypeptide(L)'
;AAALEQGAGVQPFAAMAVAYRLGEEGQPHGQILFQYAEPSAAENDLAPRRLLAESGVSLVTGKPYAATLFTVTDAGVDDDTLAMTVEPVDGKARRLFDMVYRRDLLFAVCP
;
A
#
# COMPACT_ATOMS: atom_id res chain seq x y z
N ALA A 1 -19.47 4.90 5.12
CA ALA A 1 -19.39 4.76 6.60
C ALA A 1 -18.24 3.83 7.00
N ALA A 2 -18.20 2.57 6.57
CA ALA A 2 -17.13 1.62 6.95
C ALA A 2 -15.70 2.02 6.53
N ALA A 3 -15.52 2.68 5.38
CA ALA A 3 -14.22 3.14 4.90
C ALA A 3 -13.58 4.26 5.75
N LEU A 4 -14.39 5.09 6.42
CA LEU A 4 -13.91 6.21 7.25
C LEU A 4 -13.44 5.73 8.62
N GLU A 5 -14.02 4.64 9.15
CA GLU A 5 -13.55 4.03 10.41
C GLU A 5 -12.24 3.26 10.22
N GLN A 6 -11.98 2.77 9.00
CA GLN A 6 -10.72 2.09 8.66
C GLN A 6 -9.53 3.05 8.56
N GLY A 7 -9.75 4.35 8.33
CA GLY A 7 -8.71 5.38 8.27
C GLY A 7 -8.34 6.02 9.62
N ALA A 8 -8.83 5.48 10.73
CA ALA A 8 -8.50 6.04 12.05
C ALA A 8 -7.00 5.91 12.31
N GLY A 9 -6.33 7.04 12.50
CA GLY A 9 -4.89 7.10 12.81
C GLY A 9 -3.96 7.23 11.60
N VAL A 10 -4.47 7.24 10.36
CA VAL A 10 -3.60 7.49 9.21
C VAL A 10 -3.15 8.95 9.12
N GLN A 11 -1.94 9.16 8.62
CA GLN A 11 -1.35 10.50 8.43
C GLN A 11 -1.54 11.01 6.99
N PRO A 12 -1.64 12.33 6.78
CA PRO A 12 -1.62 12.90 5.44
C PRO A 12 -0.25 12.70 4.79
N PHE A 13 -0.23 12.18 3.57
CA PHE A 13 0.97 12.02 2.75
C PHE A 13 0.94 12.99 1.57
N ALA A 14 2.12 13.43 1.14
CA ALA A 14 2.29 14.37 0.02
C ALA A 14 2.24 13.68 -1.34
N ALA A 15 2.73 12.45 -1.44
CA ALA A 15 2.72 11.67 -2.67
C ALA A 15 2.65 10.16 -2.40
N MET A 16 2.17 9.40 -3.40
CA MET A 16 2.20 7.95 -3.40
C MET A 16 2.80 7.46 -4.72
N ALA A 17 3.65 6.43 -4.65
CA ALA A 17 4.19 5.75 -5.82
C ALA A 17 3.93 4.24 -5.77
N VAL A 18 3.81 3.64 -6.95
CA VAL A 18 3.71 2.19 -7.14
C VAL A 18 4.76 1.78 -8.15
N ALA A 19 5.63 0.86 -7.78
CA ALA A 19 6.77 0.46 -8.59
C ALA A 19 7.08 -1.03 -8.45
N TYR A 20 8.02 -1.50 -9.27
CA TYR A 20 8.69 -2.77 -9.07
C TYR A 20 10.17 -2.51 -8.82
N ARG A 21 10.74 -3.23 -7.86
CA ARG A 21 12.18 -3.32 -7.64
C ARG A 21 12.63 -4.76 -7.88
N LEU A 22 13.79 -4.96 -8.50
CA LEU A 22 14.38 -6.28 -8.59
C LEU A 22 15.05 -6.63 -7.25
N GLY A 23 14.72 -7.80 -6.70
CA GLY A 23 15.41 -8.38 -5.56
C GLY A 23 16.80 -8.90 -5.92
N GLU A 24 17.51 -9.42 -4.93
CA GLU A 24 18.88 -9.93 -5.09
C GLU A 24 18.99 -11.07 -6.11
N GLU A 25 17.94 -11.88 -6.26
CA GLU A 25 17.87 -13.00 -7.21
C GLU A 25 17.20 -12.59 -8.54
N GLY A 26 16.96 -11.29 -8.76
CA GLY A 26 16.33 -10.75 -9.97
C GLY A 26 14.81 -10.94 -10.05
N GLN A 27 14.18 -11.41 -8.97
CA GLN A 27 12.73 -11.51 -8.87
C GLN A 27 12.10 -10.12 -8.64
N PRO A 28 11.01 -9.76 -9.35
CA PRO A 28 10.37 -8.47 -9.18
C PRO A 28 9.53 -8.43 -7.90
N HIS A 29 9.83 -7.49 -7.03
CA HIS A 29 9.05 -7.18 -5.83
C HIS A 29 8.25 -5.90 -6.04
N GLY A 30 6.96 -5.94 -5.75
CA GLY A 30 6.12 -4.75 -5.77
C GLY A 30 6.51 -3.81 -4.64
N GLN A 31 6.46 -2.52 -4.91
CA GLN A 31 6.70 -1.45 -3.94
C GLN A 31 5.52 -0.49 -3.98
N ILE A 32 5.01 -0.16 -2.79
CA ILE A 32 4.07 0.93 -2.58
C ILE A 32 4.75 1.90 -1.62
N LEU A 33 4.95 3.13 -2.07
CA LEU A 33 5.66 4.16 -1.32
C LEU A 33 4.71 5.30 -0.99
N PHE A 34 4.81 5.83 0.22
CA PHE A 34 4.13 7.05 0.66
C PHE A 34 5.18 8.04 1.14
N GLN A 35 5.16 9.23 0.55
CA GLN A 35 6.04 10.34 0.90
C GLN A 35 5.31 11.27 1.86
N TYR A 36 5.94 11.63 2.98
CA TYR A 36 5.38 12.54 3.98
C TYR A 36 6.16 13.86 4.00
N ALA A 37 5.57 14.88 4.63
CA ALA A 37 6.24 16.15 4.82
C ALA A 37 7.28 16.11 5.96
N GLU A 38 7.08 15.21 6.92
CA GLU A 38 7.95 15.04 8.09
C GLU A 38 8.17 13.54 8.38
N PRO A 39 9.39 13.13 8.79
CA PRO A 39 9.69 11.74 9.14
C PRO A 39 8.75 11.13 10.18
N SER A 40 8.40 11.91 11.21
CA SER A 40 7.51 11.45 12.27
C SER A 40 6.11 11.06 11.77
N ALA A 41 5.65 11.66 10.67
CA ALA A 41 4.38 11.29 10.05
C ALA A 41 4.46 9.91 9.37
N ALA A 42 5.59 9.59 8.72
CA ALA A 42 5.80 8.27 8.13
C ALA A 42 5.82 7.17 9.21
N GLU A 43 6.52 7.42 10.33
CA GLU A 43 6.56 6.51 11.47
C GLU A 43 5.18 6.27 12.09
N ASN A 44 4.42 7.34 12.32
CA ASN A 44 3.07 7.27 12.87
C ASN A 44 2.06 6.61 11.91
N ASP A 45 2.29 6.70 10.60
CA ASP A 45 1.42 6.08 9.59
C ASP A 45 1.75 4.60 9.34
N LEU A 46 2.94 4.11 9.72
CA LEU A 46 3.41 2.76 9.39
C LEU A 46 2.40 1.67 9.77
N ALA A 47 2.02 1.60 11.05
CA ALA A 47 1.10 0.59 11.55
C ALA A 47 -0.32 0.71 10.94
N PRO A 48 -1.00 1.88 10.98
CA PRO A 48 -2.34 1.99 10.43
C PRO A 48 -2.38 1.81 8.90
N ARG A 49 -1.39 2.33 8.16
CA ARG A 49 -1.31 2.17 6.70
C ARG A 49 -1.08 0.72 6.30
N ARG A 50 -0.21 0.01 7.01
CA ARG A 50 0.01 -1.43 6.81
C ARG A 50 -1.26 -2.22 7.06
N LEU A 51 -1.96 -1.94 8.17
CA LEU A 51 -3.22 -2.61 8.49
C LEU A 51 -4.26 -2.42 7.38
N LEU A 52 -4.37 -1.20 6.84
CA LEU A 52 -5.24 -0.90 5.71
C LEU A 52 -4.87 -1.68 4.44
N ALA A 53 -3.58 -1.85 4.14
CA ALA A 53 -3.14 -2.62 2.98
C ALA A 53 -3.35 -4.13 3.16
N GLU A 54 -3.13 -4.66 4.37
CA GLU A 54 -3.25 -6.08 4.69
C GLU A 54 -4.71 -6.54 4.84
N SER A 55 -5.56 -5.73 5.50
CA SER A 55 -6.95 -6.07 5.83
C SER A 55 -7.99 -5.36 4.96
N GLY A 56 -7.55 -4.42 4.12
CA GLY A 56 -8.42 -3.62 3.26
C GLY A 56 -9.14 -4.44 2.20
N VAL A 57 -10.27 -3.88 1.77
CA VAL A 57 -11.15 -4.49 0.78
C VAL A 57 -11.12 -3.66 -0.50
N SER A 58 -10.96 -4.36 -1.62
CA SER A 58 -11.09 -3.80 -2.96
C SER A 58 -12.48 -3.23 -3.17
N LEU A 59 -12.58 -1.96 -3.53
CA LEU A 59 -13.86 -1.31 -3.85
C LEU A 59 -14.46 -1.86 -5.17
N VAL A 60 -13.60 -2.39 -6.04
CA VAL A 60 -14.02 -2.94 -7.34
C VAL A 60 -14.62 -4.33 -7.19
N THR A 61 -14.06 -5.16 -6.31
CA THR A 61 -14.42 -6.58 -6.21
C THR A 61 -15.16 -6.95 -4.93
N GLY A 62 -15.14 -6.07 -3.91
CA GLY A 62 -15.67 -6.35 -2.58
C GLY A 62 -14.89 -7.42 -1.81
N LYS A 63 -13.73 -7.83 -2.31
CA LYS A 63 -12.87 -8.87 -1.70
C LYS A 63 -11.62 -8.25 -1.07
N PRO A 64 -10.97 -8.92 -0.10
CA PRO A 64 -9.70 -8.46 0.43
C PRO A 64 -8.65 -8.23 -0.67
N TYR A 65 -7.79 -7.22 -0.49
CA TYR A 65 -6.67 -6.98 -1.41
C TYR A 65 -5.77 -8.21 -1.54
N ALA A 66 -5.50 -8.89 -0.43
CA ALA A 66 -4.76 -10.16 -0.36
C ALA A 66 -5.32 -11.29 -1.24
N ALA A 67 -6.61 -11.26 -1.56
CA ALA A 67 -7.25 -12.27 -2.39
C ALA A 67 -7.28 -11.91 -3.89
N THR A 68 -6.92 -10.68 -4.27
CA THR A 68 -7.23 -10.14 -5.60
C THR A 68 -6.11 -9.34 -6.26
N LEU A 69 -5.35 -8.57 -5.49
CA LEU A 69 -4.36 -7.63 -6.01
C LEU A 69 -2.95 -7.97 -5.51
N PHE A 70 -2.71 -7.88 -4.21
CA PHE A 70 -1.39 -8.10 -3.61
C PHE A 70 -1.48 -8.52 -2.15
N THR A 71 -0.40 -9.14 -1.64
CA THR A 71 -0.15 -9.34 -0.21
C THR A 71 1.02 -8.48 0.23
N VAL A 72 0.95 -7.88 1.43
CA VAL A 72 2.09 -7.18 2.03
C VAL A 72 3.03 -8.21 2.65
N THR A 73 4.30 -8.16 2.28
CA THR A 73 5.34 -9.06 2.81
C THR A 73 6.28 -8.36 3.78
N ASP A 74 6.50 -7.06 3.58
CA ASP A 74 7.30 -6.23 4.47
C ASP A 74 6.83 -4.77 4.45
N ALA A 75 7.10 -4.03 5.51
CA ALA A 75 6.83 -2.60 5.59
C ALA A 75 7.81 -1.92 6.54
N GLY A 76 8.33 -0.76 6.14
CA GLY A 76 9.26 0.03 6.94
C GLY A 76 9.20 1.50 6.59
N VAL A 77 9.98 2.28 7.34
CA VAL A 77 10.14 3.72 7.11
C VAL A 77 11.62 3.99 6.86
N ASP A 78 11.89 4.80 5.84
CA ASP A 78 13.20 5.36 5.52
C ASP A 78 13.03 6.88 5.40
N ASP A 79 13.58 7.61 6.37
CA ASP A 79 13.39 9.06 6.56
C ASP A 79 11.89 9.46 6.59
N ASP A 80 11.44 10.22 5.60
CA ASP A 80 10.06 10.68 5.42
C ASP A 80 9.26 9.80 4.45
N THR A 81 9.73 8.58 4.17
CA THR A 81 9.10 7.64 3.26
C THR A 81 8.68 6.35 3.97
N LEU A 82 7.39 6.02 3.93
CA LEU A 82 6.90 4.69 4.27
C LEU A 82 6.93 3.82 3.01
N ALA A 83 7.64 2.69 3.07
CA ALA A 83 7.72 1.71 2.00
C ALA A 83 7.04 0.41 2.41
N MET A 84 6.15 -0.10 1.55
CA MET A 84 5.61 -1.45 1.66
C MET A 84 6.09 -2.30 0.49
N THR A 85 6.69 -3.44 0.83
CA THR A 85 6.99 -4.50 -0.13
C THR A 85 5.76 -5.38 -0.27
N VAL A 86 5.33 -5.60 -1.51
CA VAL A 86 4.13 -6.37 -1.82
C VAL A 86 4.39 -7.40 -2.92
N GLU A 87 3.71 -8.53 -2.80
CA GLU A 87 3.69 -9.57 -3.82
C GLU A 87 2.35 -9.55 -4.56
N PRO A 88 2.34 -9.48 -5.91
CA PRO A 88 1.11 -9.54 -6.66
C PRO A 88 0.50 -10.95 -6.56
N VAL A 89 -0.81 -11.04 -6.34
CA VAL A 89 -1.52 -12.33 -6.30
C VAL A 89 -1.32 -13.07 -7.63
N ASP A 90 -1.09 -14.38 -7.57
CA ASP A 90 -0.75 -15.26 -8.70
C ASP A 90 0.53 -14.87 -9.48
N GLY A 91 1.42 -14.05 -8.90
CA GLY A 91 2.65 -13.60 -9.57
C GLY A 91 2.41 -12.68 -10.77
N LYS A 92 1.19 -12.16 -10.94
CA LYS A 92 0.81 -11.35 -12.10
C LYS A 92 1.17 -9.89 -11.86
N ALA A 93 2.38 -9.49 -12.27
CA ALA A 93 2.92 -8.14 -12.01
C ALA A 93 1.96 -6.99 -12.41
N ARG A 94 1.19 -7.17 -13.48
CA ARG A 94 0.19 -6.18 -13.93
C ARG A 94 -0.87 -5.85 -12.88
N ARG A 95 -1.22 -6.78 -11.99
CA ARG A 95 -2.28 -6.58 -10.98
C ARG A 95 -1.98 -5.44 -10.02
N LEU A 96 -0.71 -5.20 -9.72
CA LEU A 96 -0.30 -4.08 -8.87
C LEU A 96 -0.61 -2.73 -9.54
N PHE A 97 -0.60 -2.63 -10.87
CA PHE A 97 -0.98 -1.40 -11.56
C PHE A 97 -2.49 -1.31 -11.83
N ASP A 98 -3.19 -2.45 -11.87
CA ASP A 98 -4.65 -2.46 -12.03
C ASP A 98 -5.35 -1.68 -10.91
N MET A 99 -4.81 -1.68 -9.68
CA MET A 99 -5.34 -0.88 -8.58
C MET A 99 -5.25 0.63 -8.87
N VAL A 100 -4.17 1.09 -9.50
CA VAL A 100 -4.01 2.49 -9.91
C VAL A 100 -4.98 2.85 -11.04
N TYR A 101 -5.06 2.01 -12.07
CA TYR A 101 -5.94 2.26 -13.22
C TYR A 101 -7.42 2.23 -12.85
N ARG A 102 -7.81 1.36 -11.91
CA ARG A 102 -9.19 1.24 -11.43
C ARG A 102 -9.49 2.16 -10.24
N ARG A 103 -8.51 2.93 -9.77
CA ARG A 103 -8.60 3.80 -8.59
C ARG A 103 -9.04 3.02 -7.34
N ASP A 104 -8.62 1.77 -7.24
CA ASP A 104 -8.89 0.88 -6.12
C ASP A 104 -7.75 1.00 -5.09
N LEU A 105 -7.68 2.17 -4.48
CA LEU A 105 -6.58 2.60 -3.61
C LEU A 105 -7.11 2.96 -2.22
N LEU A 106 -8.08 2.21 -1.70
CA LEU A 106 -8.70 2.55 -0.41
C LEU A 106 -7.67 2.52 0.74
N PHE A 107 -6.67 1.64 0.64
CA PHE A 107 -5.56 1.61 1.59
C PHE A 107 -4.72 2.90 1.58
N ALA A 108 -4.78 3.68 0.51
CA ALA A 108 -4.12 4.97 0.34
C ALA A 108 -5.05 6.17 0.61
N VAL A 109 -6.13 5.98 1.37
CA VAL A 109 -6.98 7.10 1.82
C VAL A 109 -6.15 8.12 2.60
N CYS A 110 -6.26 9.39 2.23
CA CYS A 110 -5.61 10.51 2.92
C CYS A 110 -6.68 11.28 3.71
N PRO A 111 -6.44 11.61 5.00
CA PRO A 111 -7.36 12.41 5.80
C PRO A 111 -7.49 13.86 5.30
#